data_AF-Q0H175-F1
#
_entry.id   AF-Q0H175-F1
#
_cell.length_a   1.000
_cell.length_b   1.000
_cell.length_c   1.000
_cell.angle_alpha   90.00
_cell.angle_beta   90.00
_cell.angle_gamma   90.00
#
_symmetry.space_group_name_H-M   'P 1'
#
loop_
_entity.id
_entity.type
_entity.pdbx_description
1 polymer ?
#
loop_
_entity_poly.entity_id
_entity_poly.type
_entity_poly.pdbx_seq_one_letter_code
_entity_poly.pdbx_strand_id
1 'polypeptide(L)'
;KEVMEYFADLFKIPFEKSWGYVTNGGTEGNMFGCYLGREIFPDGTLYYSKDTHYSVAKIVKLLRIKSQVVESQPNGEIDYDDLMKKIADDKEAHPIIFANIGTTVRGAIDDIAEIQKRLKAAGIKREDYYLHADAALSGMILPFVDDAQPFTFADGIDSIGVSGHKMIGSPIPCGIVVAKKENVDRISVEI
;
A
#
# COMPACT_ATOMS: atom_id res chain seq x y z
N LYS A 1 12.83 -7.85 -16.27
CA LYS A 1 11.55 -7.94 -17.00
C LYS A 1 10.74 -9.14 -16.51
N GLU A 2 11.23 -10.37 -16.68
CA GLU A 2 10.55 -11.61 -16.24
C GLU A 2 10.10 -11.61 -14.77
N VAL A 3 10.96 -11.11 -13.87
CA VAL A 3 10.60 -10.94 -12.45
C VAL A 3 9.35 -10.08 -12.29
N MET A 4 9.27 -8.95 -13.00
CA MET A 4 8.12 -8.05 -12.87
C MET A 4 6.85 -8.62 -13.50
N GLU A 5 6.99 -9.40 -14.57
CA GLU A 5 5.88 -10.12 -15.20
C GLU A 5 5.29 -11.16 -14.24
N TYR A 6 6.15 -11.94 -13.57
CA TYR A 6 5.73 -12.87 -12.51
C TYR A 6 4.95 -12.16 -11.39
N PHE A 7 5.45 -11.04 -10.88
CA PHE A 7 4.77 -10.30 -9.81
C PHE A 7 3.49 -9.59 -10.25
N ALA A 8 3.42 -9.15 -11.52
CA ALA A 8 2.20 -8.60 -12.09
C ALA A 8 1.08 -9.66 -12.14
N ASP A 9 1.41 -10.87 -12.61
CA ASP A 9 0.48 -12.00 -12.63
C ASP A 9 0.06 -12.44 -11.23
N LEU A 10 1.02 -12.48 -10.29
CA LEU A 10 0.77 -12.83 -8.89
C LEU A 10 -0.23 -11.87 -8.23
N PHE A 11 -0.09 -10.57 -8.49
CA PHE A 11 -0.95 -9.52 -7.92
C PHE A 11 -2.11 -9.11 -8.83
N LYS A 12 -2.43 -9.91 -9.85
CA LYS A 12 -3.63 -9.75 -10.68
C LYS A 12 -3.72 -8.39 -11.39
N ILE A 13 -2.59 -7.89 -11.88
CA ILE A 13 -2.55 -6.73 -12.77
C ILE A 13 -2.01 -7.15 -14.15
N PRO A 14 -2.69 -6.81 -15.26
CA PRO A 14 -2.14 -7.06 -16.59
C PRO A 14 -0.76 -6.39 -16.74
N PHE A 15 0.23 -7.12 -17.24
CA PHE A 15 1.62 -6.67 -17.24
C PHE A 15 1.80 -5.32 -17.96
N GLU A 16 1.08 -5.10 -19.06
CA GLU A 16 1.09 -3.84 -19.82
C GLU A 16 0.52 -2.64 -19.06
N LYS A 17 -0.32 -2.89 -18.05
CA LYS A 17 -0.88 -1.89 -17.13
C LYS A 17 -0.10 -1.81 -15.82
N SER A 18 0.93 -2.63 -15.64
CA SER A 18 1.78 -2.64 -14.46
C SER A 18 3.07 -1.85 -14.70
N TRP A 19 3.58 -1.24 -13.65
CA TRP A 19 4.93 -0.70 -13.60
C TRP A 19 5.56 -1.10 -12.26
N GLY A 20 6.85 -1.42 -12.24
CA GLY A 20 7.53 -1.78 -11.01
C GLY A 20 8.97 -2.20 -11.22
N TYR A 21 9.66 -2.43 -10.11
CA TYR A 21 11.07 -2.81 -10.12
C TYR A 21 11.47 -3.56 -8.85
N VAL A 22 12.64 -4.20 -8.89
CA VAL A 22 13.27 -4.84 -7.72
C VAL A 22 13.96 -3.75 -6.91
N THR A 23 13.58 -3.63 -5.65
CA THR A 23 14.09 -2.64 -4.71
C THR A 23 15.18 -3.23 -3.81
N ASN A 24 15.89 -2.37 -3.08
CA ASN A 24 16.87 -2.77 -2.07
C ASN A 24 16.22 -3.38 -0.80
N GLY A 25 14.89 -3.47 -0.76
CA GLY A 25 14.11 -4.05 0.34
C GLY A 25 12.71 -3.43 0.46
N GLY A 26 11.89 -3.99 1.36
CA GLY A 26 10.50 -3.53 1.53
C GLY A 26 10.36 -2.04 1.86
N THR A 27 11.30 -1.46 2.61
CA THR A 27 11.29 -0.01 2.93
C THR A 27 11.32 0.85 1.67
N GLU A 28 12.13 0.50 0.67
CA GLU A 28 12.18 1.28 -0.57
C GLU A 28 10.90 1.11 -1.38
N GLY A 29 10.31 -0.09 -1.40
CA GLY A 29 9.02 -0.32 -2.05
C GLY A 29 7.89 0.51 -1.43
N ASN A 30 7.82 0.53 -0.09
CA ASN A 30 6.86 1.36 0.62
C ASN A 30 7.13 2.85 0.41
N MET A 31 8.41 3.26 0.32
CA MET A 31 8.79 4.63 0.02
C MET A 31 8.30 5.06 -1.37
N PHE A 32 8.47 4.20 -2.38
CA PHE A 32 7.94 4.43 -3.72
C PHE A 32 6.41 4.52 -3.72
N GLY A 33 5.73 3.60 -3.02
CA GLY A 33 4.27 3.62 -2.88
C GLY A 33 3.74 4.92 -2.28
N CYS A 34 4.36 5.40 -1.19
CA CYS A 34 4.02 6.67 -0.55
C CYS A 34 4.37 7.88 -1.42
N TYR A 35 5.51 7.85 -2.11
CA TYR A 35 5.91 8.89 -3.06
C TYR A 35 4.87 9.03 -4.17
N LEU A 36 4.48 7.92 -4.80
CA LEU A 36 3.49 7.91 -5.86
C LEU A 36 2.13 8.46 -5.38
N GLY A 37 1.67 8.04 -4.20
CA GLY A 37 0.45 8.58 -3.60
C GLY A 37 0.51 10.09 -3.36
N ARG A 38 1.64 10.61 -2.85
CA ARG A 38 1.87 12.05 -2.65
C ARG A 38 1.87 12.80 -3.98
N GLU A 39 2.51 12.30 -5.03
CA GLU A 39 2.54 13.01 -6.31
C GLU A 39 1.17 13.05 -6.99
N ILE A 40 0.34 12.02 -6.79
CA ILE A 40 -1.05 12.01 -7.29
C ILE A 40 -1.92 12.99 -6.49
N PHE A 41 -1.72 13.06 -5.18
CA PHE A 41 -2.46 13.94 -4.27
C PHE A 41 -1.48 14.77 -3.41
N PRO A 42 -0.92 15.87 -3.94
CA PRO A 42 0.13 16.66 -3.27
C PRO A 42 -0.25 17.20 -1.90
N ASP A 43 -1.53 17.54 -1.73
CA ASP A 43 -2.09 18.06 -0.47
C ASP A 43 -2.74 16.96 0.39
N GLY A 44 -2.75 15.71 -0.10
CA GLY A 44 -3.39 14.57 0.55
C GLY A 44 -2.66 14.12 1.82
N THR A 45 -3.44 13.59 2.76
CA THR A 45 -2.94 13.06 4.03
C THR A 45 -2.75 11.54 3.96
N LEU A 46 -1.56 11.06 4.35
CA LEU A 46 -1.27 9.64 4.53
C LEU A 46 -1.81 9.13 5.87
N TYR A 47 -2.72 8.16 5.82
CA TYR A 47 -3.25 7.45 6.98
C TYR A 47 -2.62 6.07 7.07
N TYR A 48 -2.02 5.77 8.22
CA TYR A 48 -1.40 4.47 8.49
C TYR A 48 -1.65 4.04 9.93
N SER A 49 -1.84 2.74 10.16
CA SER A 49 -2.05 2.17 11.49
C SER A 49 -0.83 2.37 12.41
N LYS A 50 -1.05 2.49 13.73
CA LYS A 50 0.01 2.48 14.74
C LYS A 50 0.86 1.20 14.75
N ASP A 51 0.31 0.10 14.23
CA ASP A 51 1.01 -1.19 14.07
C ASP A 51 1.72 -1.32 12.70
N THR A 52 1.67 -0.28 11.87
CA THR A 52 2.41 -0.20 10.62
C THR A 52 3.92 -0.24 10.87
N HIS A 53 4.67 -0.86 9.96
CA HIS A 53 6.11 -0.97 10.07
C HIS A 53 6.78 0.40 10.26
N TYR A 54 7.73 0.48 11.21
CA TYR A 54 8.37 1.74 11.63
C TYR A 54 9.04 2.53 10.49
N SER A 55 9.31 1.89 9.34
CA SER A 55 9.86 2.58 8.16
C SER A 55 8.93 3.68 7.65
N VAL A 56 7.61 3.54 7.81
CA VAL A 56 6.64 4.51 7.28
C VAL A 56 6.80 5.87 7.95
N ALA A 57 7.00 5.93 9.27
CA ALA A 57 7.29 7.20 9.96
C ALA A 57 8.57 7.88 9.42
N LYS A 58 9.58 7.09 9.03
CA LYS A 58 10.80 7.62 8.39
C LYS A 58 10.52 8.14 6.98
N ILE A 59 9.74 7.40 6.20
CA ILE A 59 9.32 7.74 4.83
C ILE A 59 8.53 9.05 4.83
N VAL A 60 7.54 9.19 5.72
CA VAL A 60 6.74 10.41 5.90
C VAL A 60 7.64 11.61 6.12
N LYS A 61 8.62 11.51 7.02
CA LYS A 61 9.57 12.58 7.30
C LYS A 61 10.48 12.89 6.10
N LEU A 62 10.97 11.86 5.41
CA LEU A 62 11.87 12.00 4.27
C LEU A 62 11.16 12.67 3.07
N LEU A 63 9.93 12.25 2.80
CA LEU A 63 9.12 12.73 1.67
C LEU A 63 8.26 13.95 2.02
N ARG A 64 8.29 14.41 3.28
CA ARG A 64 7.49 15.55 3.79
C ARG A 64 5.99 15.40 3.53
N ILE A 65 5.47 14.19 3.72
CA ILE A 65 4.05 13.88 3.51
C ILE A 65 3.26 14.32 4.75
N LYS A 66 2.11 14.97 4.57
CA LYS A 66 1.15 15.19 5.66
C LYS A 66 0.61 13.82 6.09
N SER A 67 0.58 13.52 7.38
CA SER A 67 0.18 12.17 7.82
C SER A 67 -0.57 12.13 9.13
N GLN A 68 -1.40 11.12 9.30
CA GLN A 68 -2.06 10.75 10.56
C GLN A 68 -1.78 9.30 10.91
N VAL A 69 -1.48 9.05 12.18
CA VAL A 69 -1.44 7.69 12.74
C VAL A 69 -2.85 7.30 13.12
N VAL A 70 -3.32 6.14 12.70
CA VAL A 70 -4.63 5.55 13.02
C VAL A 70 -4.46 4.49 14.10
N GLU A 71 -5.43 4.34 14.99
CA GLU A 71 -5.43 3.25 15.97
C GLU A 71 -5.50 1.87 15.28
N SER A 72 -5.21 0.83 16.05
CA SER A 72 -5.31 -0.57 15.60
C SER A 72 -6.18 -1.36 16.56
N GLN A 73 -6.85 -2.36 16.00
CA GLN A 73 -7.66 -3.33 16.70
C GLN A 73 -6.78 -4.30 17.52
N PRO A 74 -7.34 -5.06 18.48
CA PRO A 74 -6.59 -6.03 19.27
C PRO A 74 -5.91 -7.15 18.44
N ASN A 75 -6.39 -7.43 17.23
CA ASN A 75 -5.77 -8.38 16.31
C ASN A 75 -4.63 -7.75 15.47
N GLY A 76 -4.48 -6.43 15.48
CA GLY A 76 -3.46 -5.68 14.74
C GLY A 76 -3.94 -5.09 13.40
N GLU A 77 -5.18 -5.30 13.00
CA GLU A 77 -5.77 -4.57 11.87
C GLU A 77 -5.92 -3.09 12.21
N ILE A 78 -5.92 -2.24 11.19
CA ILE A 78 -6.30 -0.84 11.33
C ILE A 78 -7.71 -0.71 11.94
N ASP A 79 -7.87 0.26 12.83
CA ASP A 79 -9.19 0.62 13.35
C ASP A 79 -9.94 1.44 12.28
N TYR A 80 -10.93 0.81 11.66
CA TYR A 80 -11.70 1.41 10.58
C TYR A 80 -12.61 2.56 11.03
N ASP A 81 -13.02 2.58 12.30
CA ASP A 81 -13.83 3.68 12.85
C ASP A 81 -12.94 4.90 13.11
N ASP A 82 -11.78 4.69 13.73
CA ASP A 82 -10.80 5.76 13.96
C ASP A 82 -10.21 6.30 12.65
N LEU A 83 -9.98 5.45 11.64
CA LEU A 83 -9.59 5.87 10.29
C LEU A 83 -10.58 6.89 9.72
N MET A 84 -11.86 6.53 9.70
CA MET A 84 -12.90 7.37 9.11
C MET A 84 -13.13 8.65 9.91
N LYS A 85 -13.04 8.56 11.24
CA LYS A 85 -13.11 9.73 12.11
C LYS A 85 -11.98 10.72 11.80
N LYS A 86 -10.74 10.25 11.67
CA LYS A 86 -9.58 11.12 11.37
C LYS A 86 -9.68 11.76 9.99
N ILE A 87 -10.10 11.00 8.97
CA ILE A 87 -10.39 11.54 7.63
C ILE A 87 -11.42 12.68 7.70
N ALA A 88 -12.51 12.47 8.46
CA ALA A 88 -13.56 13.48 8.61
C ALA A 88 -13.08 14.72 9.39
N ASP A 89 -12.36 14.52 10.50
CA ASP A 89 -11.82 15.60 11.34
C ASP A 89 -10.81 16.47 10.56
N ASP A 90 -9.98 15.84 9.73
CA ASP A 90 -9.03 16.53 8.83
C ASP A 90 -9.70 17.21 7.63
N LYS A 91 -10.99 16.92 7.39
CA LYS A 91 -11.74 17.29 6.17
C LYS A 91 -10.99 16.88 4.90
N GLU A 92 -10.40 15.69 4.95
CA GLU A 92 -9.56 15.19 3.86
C GLU A 92 -10.43 14.75 2.67
N ALA A 93 -10.18 15.34 1.51
CA ALA A 93 -10.83 14.99 0.26
C ALA A 93 -10.07 13.89 -0.49
N HIS A 94 -8.75 13.83 -0.29
CA HIS A 94 -7.84 12.95 -1.00
C HIS A 94 -6.96 12.10 -0.08
N PRO A 95 -7.55 11.16 0.68
CA PRO A 95 -6.79 10.35 1.61
C PRO A 95 -5.85 9.40 0.86
N ILE A 96 -4.63 9.28 1.37
CA ILE A 96 -3.66 8.28 0.95
C ILE A 96 -3.67 7.20 2.02
N ILE A 97 -4.18 6.01 1.70
CA ILE A 97 -4.32 4.91 2.65
C ILE A 97 -3.12 3.96 2.54
N PHE A 98 -2.50 3.69 3.68
CA PHE A 98 -1.47 2.66 3.82
C PHE A 98 -2.07 1.43 4.51
N ALA A 99 -2.43 0.42 3.71
CA ALA A 99 -3.01 -0.83 4.19
C ALA A 99 -1.91 -1.87 4.44
N ASN A 100 -1.91 -2.48 5.62
CA ASN A 100 -0.96 -3.53 6.00
C ASN A 100 -1.50 -4.89 5.57
N ILE A 101 -0.77 -5.57 4.69
CA ILE A 101 -1.03 -6.96 4.30
C ILE A 101 -0.01 -7.83 5.02
N GLY A 102 -0.25 -8.02 6.32
CA GLY A 102 0.66 -8.70 7.24
C GLY A 102 1.46 -7.71 8.09
N THR A 103 0.88 -7.23 9.18
CA THR A 103 1.63 -6.45 10.19
C THR A 103 2.78 -7.27 10.77
N THR A 104 3.89 -6.61 11.12
CA THR A 104 5.13 -7.31 11.48
C THR A 104 5.01 -8.18 12.73
N VAL A 105 4.21 -7.74 13.71
CA VAL A 105 4.10 -8.42 15.02
C VAL A 105 2.97 -9.46 15.03
N ARG A 106 1.80 -9.11 14.49
CA ARG A 106 0.59 -9.93 14.58
C ARG A 106 0.21 -10.62 13.27
N GLY A 107 0.84 -10.27 12.16
CA GLY A 107 0.48 -10.80 10.84
C GLY A 107 -0.91 -10.37 10.37
N ALA A 108 -1.47 -9.31 10.95
CA ALA A 108 -2.81 -8.82 10.64
C ALA A 108 -2.89 -8.29 9.20
N ILE A 109 -4.04 -8.47 8.56
CA ILE A 109 -4.31 -8.03 7.19
C ILE A 109 -5.46 -7.05 7.23
N ASP A 110 -5.21 -5.80 6.86
CA ASP A 110 -6.23 -4.77 6.76
C ASP A 110 -7.20 -5.10 5.62
N ASP A 111 -8.51 -5.03 5.90
CA ASP A 111 -9.60 -5.31 4.97
C ASP A 111 -9.78 -4.15 3.99
N ILE A 112 -9.21 -4.33 2.80
CA ILE A 112 -9.31 -3.40 1.67
C ILE A 112 -10.77 -3.14 1.26
N ALA A 113 -11.64 -4.15 1.33
CA ALA A 113 -13.05 -3.99 0.93
C ALA A 113 -13.80 -3.11 1.94
N GLU A 114 -13.56 -3.30 3.23
CA GLU A 114 -14.18 -2.48 4.28
C GLU A 114 -13.68 -1.03 4.23
N ILE A 115 -12.38 -0.80 3.99
CA ILE A 115 -11.82 0.55 3.78
C ILE A 115 -12.54 1.24 2.63
N GLN A 116 -12.59 0.62 1.45
CA GLN A 116 -13.21 1.22 0.26
C GLN A 116 -14.71 1.45 0.44
N LYS A 117 -15.42 0.52 1.09
CA LYS A 117 -16.84 0.64 1.41
C LYS A 117 -17.11 1.87 2.31
N ARG A 118 -16.27 2.09 3.32
CA ARG A 118 -16.41 3.23 4.24
C ARG A 118 -16.06 4.56 3.59
N LEU A 119 -14.99 4.62 2.79
CA LEU A 119 -14.65 5.80 1.99
C LEU A 119 -15.81 6.18 1.05
N LYS A 120 -16.38 5.20 0.36
CA LYS A 120 -17.56 5.40 -0.49
C LYS A 120 -18.77 5.90 0.30
N ALA A 121 -19.03 5.34 1.48
CA ALA A 121 -20.12 5.79 2.35
C ALA A 121 -19.93 7.22 2.86
N ALA A 122 -18.68 7.67 3.02
CA ALA A 122 -18.31 9.04 3.34
C ALA A 122 -18.34 10.00 2.13
N GLY A 123 -18.67 9.50 0.93
CA GLY A 123 -18.76 10.30 -0.30
C GLY A 123 -17.43 10.49 -1.05
N ILE A 124 -16.35 9.81 -0.62
CA ILE A 124 -15.06 9.85 -1.30
C ILE A 124 -15.08 8.81 -2.42
N LYS A 125 -14.95 9.25 -3.67
CA LYS A 125 -15.02 8.36 -4.84
C LYS A 125 -13.70 7.62 -5.02
N ARG A 126 -13.70 6.54 -5.82
CA ARG A 126 -12.51 5.70 -6.01
C ARG A 126 -11.34 6.48 -6.59
N GLU A 127 -11.61 7.41 -7.51
CA GLU A 127 -10.63 8.28 -8.14
C GLU A 127 -10.07 9.37 -7.21
N ASP A 128 -10.69 9.58 -6.05
CA ASP A 128 -10.32 10.62 -5.10
C ASP A 128 -9.41 10.11 -3.98
N TYR A 129 -9.03 8.83 -3.93
CA TYR A 129 -8.08 8.32 -2.94
C TYR A 129 -7.05 7.35 -3.54
N TYR A 130 -5.94 7.21 -2.83
CA TYR A 130 -4.87 6.29 -3.18
C TYR A 130 -4.75 5.19 -2.13
N LEU A 131 -4.56 3.94 -2.54
CA LEU A 131 -4.40 2.80 -1.63
C LEU A 131 -3.10 2.06 -1.92
N HIS A 132 -2.13 2.15 -1.00
CA HIS A 132 -0.91 1.34 -1.02
C HIS A 132 -1.07 0.13 -0.09
N ALA A 133 -0.75 -1.06 -0.60
CA ALA A 133 -0.66 -2.28 0.17
C ALA A 133 0.80 -2.59 0.58
N ASP A 134 1.10 -2.54 1.86
CA ASP A 134 2.34 -3.08 2.41
C ASP A 134 2.20 -4.58 2.63
N ALA A 135 2.55 -5.33 1.61
CA ALA A 135 2.60 -6.79 1.64
C ALA A 135 4.04 -7.29 1.85
N ALA A 136 4.89 -6.51 2.55
CA ALA A 136 6.27 -6.88 2.77
C ALA A 136 6.41 -8.25 3.44
N LEU A 137 5.50 -8.58 4.37
CA LEU A 137 5.47 -9.89 5.04
C LEU A 137 4.65 -10.92 4.23
N SER A 138 3.36 -10.64 3.99
CA SER A 138 2.42 -11.65 3.51
C SER A 138 2.23 -11.71 2.00
N GLY A 139 2.81 -10.77 1.23
CA GLY A 139 2.71 -10.75 -0.24
C GLY A 139 3.32 -11.96 -0.93
N MET A 140 4.07 -12.78 -0.21
CA MET A 140 4.64 -14.06 -0.67
C MET A 140 4.14 -15.26 0.13
N ILE A 141 3.08 -15.07 0.92
CA ILE A 141 2.35 -16.13 1.64
C ILE A 141 0.98 -16.27 0.99
N LEU A 142 0.22 -15.18 0.95
CA LEU A 142 -1.18 -15.17 0.52
C LEU A 142 -1.43 -15.71 -0.90
N PRO A 143 -0.54 -15.51 -1.90
CA PRO A 143 -0.75 -16.13 -3.21
C PRO A 143 -0.80 -17.66 -3.21
N PHE A 144 -0.36 -18.31 -2.12
CA PHE A 144 -0.29 -19.76 -1.96
C PHE A 144 -1.20 -20.27 -0.84
N VAL A 145 -2.10 -19.43 -0.33
CA VAL A 145 -3.11 -19.79 0.68
C VAL A 145 -4.45 -19.93 -0.03
N ASP A 146 -5.15 -21.04 0.22
CA ASP A 146 -6.52 -21.23 -0.26
C ASP A 146 -7.46 -20.19 0.38
N ASP A 147 -8.30 -19.55 -0.44
CA ASP A 147 -9.26 -18.51 0.00
C ASP A 147 -8.63 -17.37 0.80
N ALA A 148 -7.43 -16.93 0.37
CA ALA A 148 -6.72 -15.81 1.00
C ALA A 148 -7.54 -14.52 1.04
N GLN A 149 -7.33 -13.72 2.09
CA GLN A 149 -7.93 -12.38 2.19
C GLN A 149 -7.54 -11.51 0.98
N PRO A 150 -8.42 -10.62 0.49
CA PRO A 150 -8.12 -9.64 -0.57
C PRO A 150 -6.84 -8.83 -0.33
N PHE A 151 -5.97 -8.71 -1.33
CA PHE A 151 -4.70 -7.95 -1.23
C PHE A 151 -4.08 -7.49 -2.57
N THR A 152 -4.78 -7.67 -3.67
CA THR A 152 -4.24 -7.56 -5.04
C THR A 152 -4.81 -6.34 -5.79
N PHE A 153 -4.35 -6.11 -7.02
CA PHE A 153 -4.92 -5.04 -7.87
C PHE A 153 -6.38 -5.27 -8.24
N ALA A 154 -6.84 -6.53 -8.27
CA ALA A 154 -8.26 -6.85 -8.45
C ALA A 154 -9.12 -6.40 -7.26
N ASP A 155 -8.50 -6.25 -6.07
CA ASP A 155 -9.16 -5.82 -4.84
C ASP A 155 -9.17 -4.29 -4.70
N GLY A 156 -8.56 -3.57 -5.64
CA GLY A 156 -8.66 -2.12 -5.72
C GLY A 156 -7.47 -1.34 -5.14
N ILE A 157 -6.31 -1.97 -4.95
CA ILE A 157 -5.07 -1.25 -4.57
C ILE A 157 -4.48 -0.48 -5.77
N ASP A 158 -3.64 0.52 -5.50
CA ASP A 158 -2.92 1.32 -6.51
C ASP A 158 -1.44 0.98 -6.61
N SER A 159 -0.86 0.47 -5.52
CA SER A 159 0.48 -0.09 -5.49
C SER A 159 0.63 -1.11 -4.37
N ILE A 160 1.65 -1.96 -4.48
CA ILE A 160 1.99 -3.00 -3.52
C ILE A 160 3.50 -3.10 -3.34
N GLY A 161 3.94 -3.13 -2.09
CA GLY A 161 5.34 -3.38 -1.70
C GLY A 161 5.51 -4.78 -1.11
N VAL A 162 6.57 -5.49 -1.50
CA VAL A 162 6.89 -6.86 -1.04
C VAL A 162 8.36 -6.99 -0.67
N SER A 163 8.66 -7.81 0.34
CA SER A 163 10.03 -8.12 0.73
C SER A 163 10.46 -9.47 0.18
N GLY A 164 11.37 -9.47 -0.79
CA GLY A 164 11.89 -10.70 -1.39
C GLY A 164 12.86 -11.48 -0.48
N HIS A 165 13.42 -10.85 0.55
CA HIS A 165 14.30 -11.54 1.51
C HIS A 165 13.59 -12.03 2.78
N LYS A 166 12.25 -11.90 2.85
CA LYS A 166 11.47 -12.51 3.94
C LYS A 166 11.05 -13.93 3.53
N MET A 167 9.80 -14.13 3.15
CA MET A 167 9.25 -15.48 2.95
C MET A 167 9.80 -16.21 1.73
N ILE A 168 10.22 -15.50 0.68
CA ILE A 168 10.92 -16.12 -0.47
C ILE A 168 12.31 -16.64 -0.05
N GLY A 169 12.92 -16.07 0.99
CA GLY A 169 14.28 -16.43 1.43
C GLY A 169 15.37 -16.00 0.45
N SER A 170 15.11 -15.03 -0.43
CA SER A 170 16.13 -14.49 -1.33
C SER A 170 17.26 -13.81 -0.54
N PRO A 171 18.53 -13.86 -0.99
CA PRO A 171 19.61 -13.12 -0.34
C PRO A 171 19.30 -11.63 -0.23
N ILE A 172 19.67 -11.03 0.89
CA ILE A 172 19.59 -9.58 1.07
C ILE A 172 20.64 -8.91 0.17
N PRO A 173 20.31 -7.82 -0.56
CA PRO A 173 19.02 -7.12 -0.58
C PRO A 173 18.05 -7.64 -1.63
N CYS A 174 16.75 -7.67 -1.29
CA CYS A 174 15.68 -8.02 -2.23
C CYS A 174 14.31 -7.50 -1.76
N GLY A 175 13.72 -6.58 -2.51
CA GLY A 175 12.33 -6.15 -2.38
C GLY A 175 11.70 -5.98 -3.76
N ILE A 176 10.39 -5.85 -3.83
CA ILE A 176 9.65 -5.65 -5.07
C ILE A 176 8.60 -4.59 -4.82
N VAL A 177 8.42 -3.69 -5.79
CA VAL A 177 7.26 -2.80 -5.82
C VAL A 177 6.57 -2.90 -7.16
N VAL A 178 5.24 -2.96 -7.14
CA VAL A 178 4.38 -2.91 -8.32
C VAL A 178 3.36 -1.81 -8.10
N ALA A 179 3.07 -1.04 -9.15
CA ALA A 179 2.07 0.00 -9.16
C ALA A 179 1.30 -0.02 -10.48
N LYS A 180 0.12 0.62 -10.49
CA LYS A 180 -0.59 0.91 -11.74
C LYS A 180 0.26 1.82 -12.61
N LYS A 181 0.51 1.41 -13.85
CA LYS A 181 1.32 2.17 -14.80
C LYS A 181 0.77 3.57 -15.06
N GLU A 182 -0.55 3.70 -15.18
CA GLU A 182 -1.22 5.00 -15.37
C GLU A 182 -0.86 6.03 -14.29
N ASN A 183 -0.67 5.58 -13.05
CA ASN A 183 -0.29 6.45 -11.94
C ASN A 183 1.18 6.89 -12.05
N VAL A 184 2.06 5.97 -12.47
CA VAL A 184 3.48 6.28 -12.68
C VAL A 184 3.67 7.22 -13.88
N ASP A 185 2.94 6.99 -14.96
CA ASP A 185 2.98 7.81 -16.17
C ASP A 185 2.54 9.25 -15.87
N ARG A 186 1.55 9.46 -14.97
CA ARG A 186 1.09 10.81 -14.55
C ARG A 186 2.15 11.66 -13.87
N ILE A 187 3.15 11.04 -13.25
CA ILE A 187 4.19 11.72 -12.48
C ILE A 187 5.55 11.69 -13.19
N SER A 188 5.59 11.06 -14.38
CA SER A 188 6.79 10.95 -15.17
C SER A 188 7.18 12.30 -15.75
N VAL A 189 8.47 12.63 -15.67
CA VAL A 189 9.02 13.87 -16.22
C VAL A 189 9.61 13.53 -17.59
N GLU A 190 9.20 14.26 -18.63
CA GLU A 190 9.88 14.19 -19.93
C GLU A 190 11.29 14.78 -19.79
N ILE A 191 12.29 14.03 -20.26
CA ILE A 191 13.70 14.46 -20.32
C ILE A 191 14.01 14.85 -21.77
#